data_AF-A0A921BGD5-F1
#
_entry.id   AF-A0A921BGD5-F1
#
_cell.length_a   1.000
_cell.length_b   1.000
_cell.length_c   1.000
_cell.angle_alpha   90.00
_cell.angle_beta   90.00
_cell.angle_gamma   90.00
#
_symmetry.space_group_name_H-M   'P 1'
#
loop_
_entity.id
_entity.type
_entity.pdbx_description
1 polymer ?
#
loop_
_entity_poly.entity_id
_entity_poly.type
_entity_poly.pdbx_seq_one_letter_code
_entity_poly.pdbx_strand_id
1 'polypeptide(L)'
;MTTIKTDKYDYELVQSWGTLPDGMTFGTVSSVAADSQNRVYVYQRKDPPIVVLDSDGNYLNSWGISAFNLPHGFCIVDDVIYLTDREDSVCLKYTLDGKPLMVLGDRGVHSDTGCEEPGELVPRAAGPF
;
A
#
# COMPACT_ATOMS: atom_id res chain seq x y z
N MET A 1 3.15 -5.66 29.66
CA MET A 1 3.26 -6.45 28.41
C MET A 1 1.84 -6.86 28.04
N THR A 2 1.34 -6.37 26.91
CA THR A 2 -0.05 -6.60 26.48
C THR A 2 -0.09 -7.85 25.63
N THR A 3 -0.82 -8.88 26.07
CA THR A 3 -0.93 -10.16 25.36
C THR A 3 -2.40 -10.52 25.11
N ILE A 4 -2.65 -11.20 24.01
CA ILE A 4 -3.95 -11.76 23.65
C ILE A 4 -3.74 -13.24 23.35
N LYS A 5 -4.57 -14.11 23.92
CA LYS A 5 -4.52 -15.56 23.66
C LYS A 5 -5.78 -16.00 22.94
N THR A 6 -5.61 -16.94 22.03
CA THR A 6 -6.69 -17.65 21.34
C THR A 6 -6.52 -19.14 21.58
N ASP A 7 -7.44 -19.98 21.10
CA ASP A 7 -7.30 -21.44 21.21
C ASP A 7 -6.07 -21.98 20.45
N LYS A 8 -5.54 -21.24 19.46
CA LYS A 8 -4.46 -21.68 18.57
C LYS A 8 -3.15 -20.92 18.74
N TYR A 9 -3.21 -19.65 19.12
CA TYR A 9 -2.05 -18.75 19.11
C TYR A 9 -2.09 -17.79 20.30
N ASP A 10 -0.89 -17.48 20.79
CA ASP A 10 -0.63 -16.40 21.73
C ASP A 10 0.00 -15.24 20.96
N TYR A 11 -0.53 -14.04 21.17
CA TYR A 11 -0.08 -12.80 20.54
C TYR A 11 0.47 -11.86 21.61
N GLU A 12 1.58 -11.22 21.31
CA GLU A 12 2.19 -10.17 22.12
C GLU A 12 2.23 -8.87 21.32
N LEU A 13 1.83 -7.77 21.95
CA LEU A 13 2.00 -6.44 21.37
C LEU A 13 3.48 -6.03 21.43
N VAL A 14 4.11 -5.94 20.26
CA VAL A 14 5.42 -5.28 20.10
C VAL A 14 5.18 -3.79 19.91
N GLN A 15 5.34 -3.01 20.99
CA GLN A 15 5.25 -1.56 20.89
C GLN A 15 6.46 -0.99 20.14
N SER A 16 6.24 0.11 19.43
CA SER A 16 7.28 0.83 18.68
C SER A 16 7.98 0.00 17.60
N TRP A 17 7.30 -1.05 17.10
CA TRP A 17 7.77 -1.81 15.95
C TRP A 17 7.74 -0.93 14.69
N GLY A 18 8.80 -1.01 13.88
CA GLY A 18 9.00 -0.15 12.71
C GLY A 18 9.76 1.12 13.06
N THR A 19 11.08 1.01 13.14
CA THR A 19 11.98 2.15 13.37
C THR A 19 12.53 2.65 12.03
N LEU A 20 12.34 3.93 11.78
CA LEU A 20 12.88 4.60 10.60
C LEU A 20 14.22 5.29 10.92
N PRO A 21 15.11 5.48 9.93
CA PRO A 21 16.33 6.23 10.12
C PRO A 21 16.08 7.67 10.58
N ASP A 22 17.09 8.30 11.17
CA ASP A 22 17.03 9.71 11.57
C ASP A 22 16.60 10.61 10.40
N GLY A 23 15.66 11.52 10.68
CA GLY A 23 15.10 12.42 9.67
C GLY A 23 13.96 11.82 8.84
N MET A 24 13.68 10.52 8.97
CA MET A 24 12.50 9.89 8.39
C MET A 24 11.39 9.72 9.43
N THR A 25 10.15 9.82 8.96
CA THR A 25 8.93 9.55 9.74
C THR A 25 7.96 8.79 8.87
N PHE A 26 6.95 8.14 9.44
CA PHE A 26 5.82 7.67 8.65
C PHE A 26 4.93 8.84 8.23
N GLY A 27 4.28 8.71 7.08
CA GLY A 27 3.14 9.53 6.70
C GLY A 27 1.84 8.89 7.18
N THR A 28 0.72 9.23 6.53
CA THR A 28 -0.51 8.45 6.68
C THR A 28 -0.35 7.11 6.00
N VAL A 29 -0.17 6.04 6.78
CA VAL A 29 -0.13 4.66 6.27
C VAL A 29 -1.52 4.25 5.83
N SER A 30 -1.68 3.87 4.57
CA SER A 30 -2.95 3.38 4.04
C SER A 30 -3.06 1.86 4.14
N SER A 31 -1.94 1.14 4.02
CA SER A 31 -1.92 -0.32 4.05
C SER A 31 -0.52 -0.87 4.32
N VAL A 32 -0.45 -2.14 4.71
CA VAL A 32 0.80 -2.91 4.89
C VAL A 32 0.62 -4.31 4.31
N ALA A 33 1.67 -4.92 3.78
CA ALA A 33 1.69 -6.34 3.40
C ALA A 33 3.07 -6.95 3.64
N ALA A 34 3.14 -8.28 3.77
CA ALA A 34 4.38 -9.01 3.92
C ALA A 34 4.70 -9.82 2.66
N ASP A 35 5.98 -9.96 2.35
CA ASP A 35 6.46 -10.84 1.28
C ASP A 35 6.83 -12.24 1.80
N SER A 36 7.32 -13.11 0.91
CA SER A 36 7.72 -14.49 1.26
C SER A 36 8.89 -14.58 2.24
N GLN A 37 9.62 -13.49 2.46
CA GLN A 37 10.78 -13.39 3.36
C GLN A 37 10.42 -12.71 4.69
N ASN A 38 9.13 -12.52 4.97
CA ASN A 38 8.63 -11.79 6.14
C ASN A 38 9.11 -10.33 6.23
N ARG A 39 9.48 -9.72 5.10
CA ARG A 39 9.68 -8.27 5.04
C ARG A 39 8.33 -7.60 4.94
N VAL A 40 8.14 -6.52 5.68
CA VAL A 40 6.90 -5.76 5.72
C VAL A 40 7.05 -4.52 4.85
N TYR A 41 6.13 -4.39 3.90
CA TYR A 41 6.02 -3.26 3.00
C TYR A 41 4.89 -2.36 3.50
N VAL A 42 5.24 -1.11 3.81
CA VAL A 42 4.33 -0.06 4.25
C VAL A 42 4.00 0.82 3.04
N TYR A 43 2.71 0.96 2.74
CA TYR A 43 2.22 1.89 1.72
C TYR A 43 1.64 3.13 2.39
N GLN A 44 2.24 4.29 2.13
CA GLN A 44 1.92 5.55 2.80
C GLN A 44 1.67 6.69 1.83
N ARG A 45 0.82 7.64 2.24
CA ARG A 45 0.52 8.87 1.51
C ARG A 45 1.59 9.95 1.77
N LYS A 46 2.85 9.60 1.52
CA LYS A 46 4.02 10.48 1.66
C LYS A 46 5.20 9.90 0.91
N ASP A 47 6.01 10.73 0.26
CA ASP A 47 7.26 10.28 -0.33
C ASP A 47 8.32 9.94 0.73
N PRO A 48 9.06 8.82 0.58
CA PRO A 48 8.83 7.73 -0.37
C PRO A 48 7.59 6.89 0.02
N PRO A 49 6.69 6.56 -0.91
CA PRO A 49 5.39 5.96 -0.61
C PRO A 49 5.48 4.49 -0.20
N ILE A 50 6.55 3.79 -0.57
CA ILE A 50 6.83 2.44 -0.09
C ILE A 50 8.03 2.48 0.84
N VAL A 51 7.85 1.96 2.05
CA VAL A 51 8.92 1.69 3.01
C VAL A 51 8.95 0.20 3.29
N VAL A 52 10.14 -0.40 3.30
CA VAL A 52 10.36 -1.82 3.52
C VAL A 52 11.10 -2.01 4.82
N LEU A 53 10.56 -2.87 5.69
CA LEU A 53 11.10 -3.23 6.99
C LEU A 53 11.34 -4.74 7.04
N ASP A 54 12.28 -5.20 7.86
CA ASP A 54 12.35 -6.63 8.21
C ASP A 54 11.28 -7.01 9.24
N SER A 55 11.23 -8.29 9.63
CA SER A 55 10.27 -8.79 10.62
C SER A 55 10.43 -8.18 12.02
N ASP A 56 11.62 -7.67 12.34
CA ASP A 56 11.93 -7.03 13.63
C ASP A 56 11.64 -5.52 13.58
N GLY A 57 11.25 -4.99 12.42
CA GLY A 57 10.89 -3.59 12.22
C GLY A 57 12.07 -2.70 11.90
N ASN A 58 13.22 -3.25 11.51
CA ASN A 58 14.36 -2.46 11.05
C ASN A 58 14.15 -2.02 9.61
N TYR A 59 14.48 -0.77 9.31
CA TYR A 59 14.45 -0.24 7.96
C TYR A 59 15.41 -0.98 7.02
N LEU A 60 14.89 -1.44 5.88
CA LEU A 60 15.66 -2.07 4.81
C LEU A 60 15.80 -1.18 3.58
N ASN A 61 14.69 -0.60 3.10
CA ASN A 61 14.69 0.20 1.88
C ASN A 61 13.43 1.07 1.76
N SER A 62 13.39 1.98 0.78
CA SER A 62 12.19 2.70 0.37
C SER A 62 12.26 3.08 -1.10
N TRP A 63 11.10 3.23 -1.74
CA TRP A 63 11.03 3.56 -3.17
C TRP A 63 9.66 4.14 -3.57
N GLY A 64 9.57 4.55 -4.84
CA GLY A 64 8.32 5.02 -5.46
C GLY A 64 8.09 6.51 -5.38
N ILE A 65 9.12 7.31 -5.09
CA ILE A 65 9.03 8.78 -5.04
C ILE A 65 8.32 9.30 -6.28
N SER A 66 7.24 10.06 -6.08
CA SER A 66 6.42 10.63 -7.16
C SER A 66 5.79 9.62 -8.13
N ALA A 67 5.80 8.31 -7.84
CA ALA A 67 5.21 7.28 -8.68
C ALA A 67 3.70 7.11 -8.46
N PHE A 68 3.18 7.64 -7.35
CA PHE A 68 1.77 7.53 -6.95
C PHE A 68 1.24 8.87 -6.47
N ASN A 69 -0.01 9.16 -6.78
CA ASN A 69 -0.70 10.39 -6.47
C ASN A 69 -1.45 10.28 -5.13
N LEU A 70 -2.21 9.19 -4.91
CA LEU A 70 -2.88 8.93 -3.64
C LEU A 70 -2.92 7.43 -3.28
N PRO A 71 -1.87 6.94 -2.58
CA PRO A 71 -1.79 5.58 -2.04
C PRO A 71 -3.04 5.11 -1.27
N HIS A 72 -3.51 3.91 -1.62
CA HIS A 72 -4.67 3.28 -0.97
C HIS A 72 -4.49 1.77 -0.76
N GLY A 73 -5.14 0.92 -1.57
CA GLY A 73 -5.08 -0.54 -1.47
C GLY A 73 -3.72 -1.11 -1.85
N PHE A 74 -3.35 -2.21 -1.18
CA PHE A 74 -2.03 -2.83 -1.28
C PHE A 74 -2.12 -4.30 -0.88
N CYS A 75 -1.52 -5.20 -1.65
CA CYS A 75 -1.24 -6.58 -1.24
C CYS A 75 -0.01 -7.13 -1.96
N ILE A 76 0.56 -8.20 -1.40
CA ILE A 76 1.66 -8.95 -2.01
C ILE A 76 1.19 -10.40 -2.17
N VAL A 77 1.33 -10.92 -3.38
CA VAL A 77 1.03 -12.32 -3.71
C VAL A 77 2.15 -12.82 -4.61
N ASP A 78 2.76 -13.95 -4.26
CA ASP A 78 3.89 -14.54 -4.98
C ASP A 78 5.03 -13.54 -5.26
N ASP A 79 5.37 -12.71 -4.25
CA ASP A 79 6.38 -11.65 -4.34
C ASP A 79 6.14 -10.63 -5.47
N VAL A 80 4.87 -10.46 -5.85
CA VAL A 80 4.40 -9.38 -6.72
C VAL A 80 3.52 -8.44 -5.91
N ILE A 81 3.83 -7.16 -5.99
CA ILE A 81 3.03 -6.10 -5.37
C ILE A 81 1.86 -5.76 -6.28
N TYR A 82 0.67 -5.72 -5.69
CA TYR A 82 -0.55 -5.20 -6.30
C TYR A 82 -1.00 -4.02 -5.47
N LEU A 83 -1.24 -2.88 -6.10
CA LEU A 83 -1.64 -1.67 -5.39
C LEU A 83 -2.61 -0.83 -6.22
N THR A 84 -3.29 0.09 -5.55
CA THR A 84 -4.19 1.05 -6.21
C THR A 84 -3.74 2.47 -5.92
N ASP A 85 -3.69 3.28 -6.96
CA ASP A 85 -3.56 4.73 -6.85
C ASP A 85 -4.96 5.35 -7.01
N ARG A 86 -5.50 5.90 -5.92
CA ARG A 86 -6.90 6.36 -5.88
C ARG A 86 -7.12 7.53 -6.83
N GLU A 87 -6.22 8.51 -6.80
CA GLU A 87 -6.42 9.75 -7.55
C GLU A 87 -6.17 9.53 -9.04
N ASP A 88 -5.21 8.67 -9.38
CA ASP A 88 -4.97 8.32 -10.78
C ASP A 88 -5.96 7.27 -11.32
N SER A 89 -6.81 6.68 -10.47
CA SER A 89 -7.80 5.65 -10.85
C SER A 89 -7.20 4.45 -11.58
N VAL A 90 -6.04 3.99 -11.12
CA VAL A 90 -5.35 2.82 -11.68
C VAL A 90 -5.08 1.75 -10.64
N CYS A 91 -5.12 0.49 -11.10
CA CYS A 91 -4.53 -0.63 -10.39
C CYS A 91 -3.17 -0.96 -11.01
N LEU A 92 -2.17 -1.23 -10.18
CA LEU A 92 -0.78 -1.34 -10.60
C LEU A 92 -0.18 -2.65 -10.09
N LYS A 93 0.77 -3.20 -10.86
CA LYS A 93 1.65 -4.29 -10.42
C LYS A 93 3.10 -3.85 -10.41
N TYR A 94 3.83 -4.22 -9.37
CA TYR A 94 5.25 -3.90 -9.20
C TYR A 94 6.01 -5.14 -8.72
N THR A 95 7.29 -5.22 -9.07
CA THR A 95 8.23 -6.10 -8.38
C THR A 95 8.51 -5.57 -6.97
N LEU A 96 9.02 -6.43 -6.08
CA LEU A 96 9.43 -6.04 -4.72
C LEU A 96 10.50 -4.93 -4.67
N ASP A 97 11.31 -4.79 -5.73
CA ASP A 97 12.34 -3.75 -5.88
C ASP A 97 11.85 -2.49 -6.61
N GLY A 98 10.54 -2.35 -6.81
CA GLY A 98 9.93 -1.11 -7.29
C GLY A 98 9.94 -0.92 -8.81
N LYS A 99 10.13 -2.00 -9.59
CA LYS A 99 9.98 -1.94 -11.05
C LYS A 99 8.52 -2.14 -11.45
N PRO A 100 7.95 -1.27 -12.30
CA PRO A 100 6.59 -1.43 -12.76
C PRO A 100 6.48 -2.66 -13.67
N LEU A 101 5.43 -3.46 -13.45
CA LEU A 101 5.10 -4.63 -14.26
C LEU A 101 3.85 -4.41 -15.11
N MET A 102 2.86 -3.68 -14.57
CA MET A 102 1.57 -3.47 -15.25
C MET A 102 0.86 -2.24 -14.69
N VAL A 103 0.12 -1.56 -15.57
CA VAL A 103 -0.91 -0.59 -15.23
C VAL A 103 -2.23 -1.10 -15.81
N LEU A 104 -3.28 -1.11 -14.99
CA LEU A 104 -4.66 -1.33 -15.40
C LEU A 104 -5.43 -0.02 -15.26
N GLY A 105 -5.92 0.49 -16.40
CA GLY A 105 -6.50 1.83 -16.53
C GLY A 105 -5.51 2.85 -17.09
N ASP A 106 -6.01 4.02 -17.46
CA ASP A 106 -5.22 5.17 -17.90
C ASP A 106 -5.15 6.19 -16.76
N ARG A 107 -3.95 6.63 -16.37
CA ARG A 107 -3.77 7.53 -15.22
C ARG A 107 -4.58 8.82 -15.40
N GLY A 108 -5.40 9.13 -14.41
CA GLY A 108 -6.28 10.30 -14.38
C GLY A 108 -7.52 10.18 -15.27
N VAL A 109 -7.75 9.02 -15.90
CA VAL A 109 -8.97 8.74 -16.66
C VAL A 109 -9.92 7.94 -15.79
N HIS A 110 -10.97 8.61 -15.33
CA HIS A 110 -12.00 8.01 -14.50
C HIS A 110 -13.08 7.33 -15.36
N SER A 111 -13.66 6.28 -14.81
CA SER A 111 -14.89 5.67 -15.32
C SER A 111 -16.04 6.68 -15.37
N ASP A 112 -16.70 6.82 -16.51
CA ASP A 112 -17.93 7.63 -16.63
C ASP A 112 -19.12 6.93 -15.98
N THR A 113 -19.18 7.06 -14.66
CA THR A 113 -20.28 6.55 -13.84
C THR A 113 -21.49 7.49 -13.84
N GLY A 114 -21.40 8.67 -14.47
CA GLY A 114 -22.37 9.76 -14.34
C GLY A 114 -22.37 10.48 -12.99
N CYS A 115 -21.36 10.24 -12.15
CA CYS A 115 -21.19 10.95 -10.88
C CYS A 115 -20.49 12.30 -11.13
N GLU A 116 -21.23 13.39 -10.94
CA GLU A 116 -20.74 14.77 -11.13
C GLU A 116 -20.23 15.40 -9.83
N GLU A 117 -20.70 14.91 -8.67
CA GLU A 117 -20.35 15.44 -7.35
C GLU A 117 -19.57 14.39 -6.52
N PRO A 118 -18.31 14.67 -6.11
CA PRO A 118 -17.52 13.73 -5.32
C PRO A 118 -18.20 13.33 -4.02
N GLY A 119 -18.39 12.01 -3.82
CA GLY A 119 -19.01 11.44 -2.62
C GLY A 119 -20.48 11.05 -2.78
N GLU A 120 -21.11 11.40 -3.90
CA GLU A 120 -22.47 10.93 -4.21
C GLU A 120 -22.50 9.48 -4.71
N LEU A 121 -23.71 8.90 -4.70
CA LEU A 121 -23.95 7.56 -5.23
C LEU A 121 -23.74 7.56 -6.75
N VAL A 122 -22.99 6.57 -7.24
CA VAL A 122 -22.78 6.36 -8.66
C VAL A 122 -24.10 6.00 -9.38
N PRO A 123 -24.57 6.79 -10.36
CA PRO A 123 -25.85 6.53 -11.03
C PRO A 123 -25.85 5.31 -11.96
N ARG A 124 -24.69 4.97 -12.52
CA ARG A 124 -24.52 3.82 -13.42
C ARG A 124 -23.12 3.21 -13.29
N ALA A 125 -22.98 1.95 -13.68
CA ALA A 125 -21.68 1.35 -13.93
C ALA A 125 -21.06 1.95 -15.20
N ALA A 126 -19.73 2.12 -15.22
CA ALA A 126 -18.98 2.45 -16.43
C ALA A 126 -18.10 1.26 -16.83
N GLY A 127 -17.88 1.07 -18.13
CA GLY A 127 -16.92 0.11 -18.65
C GLY A 127 -15.54 0.75 -18.91
N PRO A 128 -14.58 -0.01 -19.48
CA PRO A 128 -14.65 -1.44 -19.75
C PRO A 128 -14.08 -2.24 -18.56
N PHE A 129 -14.71 -3.37 -18.27
CA PHE A 129 -14.04 -4.47 -17.57
C PHE A 129 -13.47 -5.41 -18.63
#